data_AF-A0A927AUY1-F1
#
_entry.id   AF-A0A927AUY1-F1
#
_cell.length_a   1.000
_cell.length_b   1.000
_cell.length_c   1.000
_cell.angle_alpha   90.00
_cell.angle_beta   90.00
_cell.angle_gamma   90.00
#
_symmetry.space_group_name_H-M   'P 1'
#
loop_
_entity.id
_entity.type
_entity.pdbx_description
1 polymer ?
#
loop_
_entity_poly.entity_id
_entity_poly.type
_entity_poly.pdbx_seq_one_letter_code
_entity_poly.pdbx_strand_id
1 'polypeptide(L)'
;MKPLFSLLFWLLLASVGSAQNLYLNQTGDVGIGTRNPLSPLHVKTPGENAMRVEGVNPYVLFRDVNDPTPTDISRSYGYIRTWTSNPFNPAGHYGLEIGVPPTGNNQFPKHLIFATNYATRMTILNNGNVGIGTSSPAYKLDVAGDVRITGNNRVEGFTNIVGTTLFEGSAFDGIVGIRGSAVNALVNIINTADESTGAAISVRSQDNYGTIRATNTRPSFYAGPAILAKTIYGRYSGHFQGGRILVEGGSDASRSGGIEFANLESFRVPNPQAYVGMRDDNELGIYGFPLGDWLLRLNVNSGSICSRSAIALCSDQRLKRDFQPLTGSLTKLTGIQGQHYFWKEAKMPGLQTGFVAQEVQPIFPELVRTDDNGFLSVDYTGFVPHLVEAVKTLKAKDDELVETLRRENEVLQAQLDAVLKRITALETQLSANQLAEAGKK
;
A
#
# COMPACT_ATOMS: atom_id res chain seq x y z
N MET A 1 -107.60 20.03 -26.82
CA MET A 1 -106.52 20.79 -27.48
C MET A 1 -105.24 20.75 -26.64
N LYS A 2 -104.48 19.64 -26.67
CA LYS A 2 -103.13 19.51 -26.07
C LYS A 2 -102.16 18.51 -26.78
N PRO A 3 -102.40 17.95 -27.99
CA PRO A 3 -101.37 17.14 -28.65
C PRO A 3 -100.63 17.85 -29.81
N LEU A 4 -101.01 19.08 -30.20
CA LEU A 4 -100.35 19.75 -31.34
C LEU A 4 -99.08 20.54 -30.97
N PHE A 5 -98.83 20.82 -29.69
CA PHE A 5 -97.66 21.62 -29.29
C PHE A 5 -96.36 20.79 -29.15
N SER A 6 -96.45 19.46 -28.98
CA SER A 6 -95.24 18.61 -28.89
C SER A 6 -94.70 18.21 -30.26
N LEU A 7 -95.54 18.20 -31.30
CA LEU A 7 -95.10 17.89 -32.67
C LEU A 7 -94.35 19.07 -33.30
N LEU A 8 -94.75 20.31 -33.00
CA LEU A 8 -94.07 21.50 -33.51
C LEU A 8 -92.67 21.70 -32.89
N PHE A 9 -92.46 21.26 -31.65
CA PHE A 9 -91.15 21.35 -30.99
C PHE A 9 -90.11 20.42 -31.62
N TRP A 10 -90.55 19.29 -32.20
CA TRP A 10 -89.68 18.40 -32.97
C TRP A 10 -89.47 18.83 -34.42
N LEU A 11 -90.38 19.62 -35.01
CA LEU A 11 -90.31 20.03 -36.41
C LEU A 11 -89.43 21.29 -36.64
N LEU A 12 -89.27 22.15 -35.62
CA LEU A 12 -88.51 23.41 -35.77
C LEU A 12 -86.97 23.25 -35.69
N LEU A 13 -86.46 22.04 -35.44
CA LEU A 13 -85.02 21.73 -35.38
C LEU A 13 -84.47 21.06 -36.65
N ALA A 14 -85.29 20.91 -37.70
CA ALA A 14 -84.94 20.12 -38.89
C ALA A 14 -84.59 20.95 -40.15
N SER A 15 -84.19 22.23 -40.02
CA SER A 15 -83.81 23.05 -41.20
C SER A 15 -82.42 23.68 -41.14
N VAL A 16 -81.41 22.95 -40.68
CA VAL A 16 -80.00 23.30 -40.98
C VAL A 16 -79.27 22.06 -41.49
N GLY A 17 -78.79 22.18 -42.73
CA GLY A 17 -77.95 21.27 -43.55
C GLY A 17 -77.53 19.89 -43.03
N SER A 18 -77.97 18.85 -43.75
CA SER A 18 -77.32 17.55 -44.00
C SER A 18 -76.23 17.07 -43.01
N ALA A 19 -76.68 16.48 -41.91
CA ALA A 19 -76.09 15.37 -41.12
C ALA A 19 -76.43 15.58 -39.63
N GLN A 20 -77.59 15.09 -39.18
CA GLN A 20 -77.88 15.04 -37.74
C GLN A 20 -76.93 14.03 -37.10
N ASN A 21 -75.82 14.54 -36.59
CA ASN A 21 -74.83 13.76 -35.86
C ASN A 21 -75.11 13.75 -34.36
N LEU A 22 -76.15 14.42 -33.84
CA LEU A 22 -76.53 14.41 -32.43
C LEU A 22 -77.81 13.57 -32.22
N TYR A 23 -77.77 12.62 -31.31
CA TYR A 23 -78.84 11.68 -30.99
C TYR A 23 -79.11 11.69 -29.47
N LEU A 24 -80.38 11.63 -29.08
CA LEU A 24 -80.82 11.47 -27.70
C LEU A 24 -81.63 10.18 -27.59
N ASN A 25 -81.30 9.29 -26.65
CA ASN A 25 -82.09 8.08 -26.41
C ASN A 25 -83.17 8.32 -25.33
N GLN A 26 -83.99 7.29 -25.06
CA GLN A 26 -85.08 7.38 -24.08
C GLN A 26 -84.62 7.48 -22.62
N THR A 27 -83.37 7.14 -22.31
CA THR A 27 -82.76 7.28 -20.98
C THR A 27 -82.08 8.63 -20.78
N GLY A 28 -82.02 9.48 -21.82
CA GLY A 28 -81.44 10.82 -21.78
C GLY A 28 -79.95 10.89 -22.17
N ASP A 29 -79.36 9.79 -22.63
CA ASP A 29 -77.97 9.75 -23.07
C ASP A 29 -77.80 10.41 -24.45
N VAL A 30 -76.71 11.16 -24.60
CA VAL A 30 -76.37 11.92 -25.80
C VAL A 30 -75.36 11.13 -26.65
N GLY A 31 -75.76 10.69 -27.83
CA GLY A 31 -74.86 10.12 -28.84
C GLY A 31 -74.45 11.17 -29.87
N ILE A 32 -73.16 11.37 -30.12
CA ILE A 32 -72.67 12.13 -31.27
C ILE A 32 -72.09 11.14 -32.29
N GLY A 33 -72.75 10.93 -33.43
CA GLY A 33 -72.35 9.97 -34.47
C GLY A 33 -72.72 8.50 -34.18
N THR A 34 -73.49 8.24 -33.12
CA THR A 34 -74.10 6.92 -32.81
C THR A 34 -75.52 7.07 -32.29
N ARG A 35 -76.41 6.15 -32.69
CA ARG A 35 -77.80 6.08 -32.22
C ARG A 35 -77.98 5.25 -30.95
N ASN A 36 -76.97 4.45 -30.61
CA ASN A 36 -76.95 3.59 -29.43
C ASN A 36 -75.80 4.05 -28.51
N PRO A 37 -75.97 5.17 -27.78
CA PRO A 37 -75.00 5.58 -26.78
C PRO A 37 -74.87 4.49 -25.69
N LEU A 38 -73.65 4.24 -25.23
CA LEU A 38 -73.34 3.25 -24.17
C LEU A 38 -73.01 3.94 -22.84
N SER A 39 -73.04 5.26 -22.84
CA SER A 39 -72.70 6.16 -21.75
C SER A 39 -73.48 7.47 -21.94
N PRO A 40 -73.69 8.27 -20.87
CA PRO A 40 -74.44 9.53 -20.92
C PRO A 40 -73.99 10.52 -22.01
N LEU A 41 -72.72 10.49 -22.38
CA LEU A 41 -72.22 11.09 -23.62
C LEU A 41 -71.37 10.04 -24.35
N HIS A 42 -71.72 9.74 -25.60
CA HIS A 42 -70.97 8.81 -26.46
C HIS A 42 -70.70 9.48 -27.81
N VAL A 43 -69.47 9.92 -28.04
CA VAL A 43 -69.04 10.45 -29.34
C VAL A 43 -68.34 9.35 -30.15
N LYS A 44 -68.89 9.02 -31.31
CA LYS A 44 -68.40 7.99 -32.23
C LYS A 44 -68.21 8.62 -33.61
N THR A 45 -66.96 8.71 -34.06
CA THR A 45 -66.63 9.20 -35.42
C THR A 45 -65.84 8.13 -36.17
N PRO A 46 -65.89 8.10 -37.51
CA PRO A 46 -65.06 7.22 -38.33
C PRO A 46 -63.64 7.78 -38.59
N GLY A 47 -63.29 8.96 -38.06
CA GLY A 47 -62.01 9.65 -38.28
C GLY A 47 -61.18 9.82 -37.00
N GLU A 48 -60.03 10.49 -37.11
CA GLU A 48 -59.01 10.53 -36.04
C GLU A 48 -59.40 11.35 -34.80
N ASN A 49 -60.24 12.37 -34.95
CA ASN A 49 -60.66 13.23 -33.83
C ASN A 49 -62.09 12.88 -33.39
N ALA A 50 -62.22 12.38 -32.16
CA ALA A 50 -63.52 12.14 -31.54
C ALA A 50 -64.08 13.40 -30.84
N MET A 51 -63.24 14.29 -30.29
CA MET A 51 -63.68 15.51 -29.59
C MET A 51 -62.63 16.62 -29.76
N ARG A 52 -63.06 17.80 -30.22
CA ARG A 52 -62.21 19.01 -30.39
C ARG A 52 -62.71 20.08 -29.42
N VAL A 53 -61.83 20.58 -28.55
CA VAL A 53 -62.14 21.63 -27.57
C VAL A 53 -61.21 22.81 -27.82
N GLU A 54 -61.76 23.95 -28.23
CA GLU A 54 -60.97 25.11 -28.68
C GLU A 54 -61.41 26.42 -28.04
N GLY A 55 -60.44 27.29 -27.78
CA GLY A 55 -60.61 28.56 -27.10
C GLY A 55 -59.27 29.07 -26.56
N VAL A 56 -59.28 30.16 -25.79
CA VAL A 56 -58.09 30.60 -25.03
C VAL A 56 -58.02 29.78 -23.74
N ASN A 57 -57.00 28.91 -23.61
CA ASN A 57 -56.80 27.97 -22.49
C ASN A 57 -58.01 27.04 -22.20
N PRO A 58 -58.47 26.23 -23.17
CA PRO A 58 -59.59 25.31 -22.97
C PRO A 58 -59.25 24.23 -21.94
N TYR A 59 -60.26 23.81 -21.19
CA TYR A 59 -60.15 22.74 -20.20
C TYR A 59 -61.29 21.72 -20.30
N VAL A 60 -61.00 20.49 -19.90
CA VAL A 60 -61.99 19.49 -19.49
C VAL A 60 -61.85 19.32 -17.98
N LEU A 61 -62.89 19.68 -17.22
CA LEU A 61 -62.91 19.56 -15.76
C LEU A 61 -63.62 18.31 -15.30
N PHE A 62 -63.05 17.64 -14.31
CA PHE A 62 -63.69 16.54 -13.58
C PHE A 62 -64.08 17.05 -12.19
N ARG A 63 -65.38 17.00 -11.84
CA ARG A 63 -65.93 17.59 -10.60
C ARG A 63 -66.76 16.60 -9.80
N ASP A 64 -66.89 16.85 -8.51
CA ASP A 64 -67.94 16.26 -7.69
C ASP A 64 -69.28 16.93 -7.98
N VAL A 65 -70.35 16.13 -8.08
CA VAL A 65 -71.72 16.65 -8.16
C VAL A 65 -72.17 17.31 -6.86
N ASN A 66 -71.49 17.03 -5.74
CA ASN A 66 -71.77 17.58 -4.42
C ASN A 66 -70.93 18.82 -4.06
N ASP A 67 -70.20 19.41 -5.02
CA ASP A 67 -69.44 20.64 -4.79
C ASP A 67 -70.39 21.84 -4.60
N PRO A 68 -70.44 22.47 -3.40
CA PRO A 68 -71.39 23.56 -3.12
C PRO A 68 -71.03 24.88 -3.83
N THR A 69 -69.89 24.95 -4.53
CA THR A 69 -69.43 26.14 -5.26
C THR A 69 -69.03 25.78 -6.70
N PRO A 70 -70.00 25.51 -7.59
CA PRO A 70 -69.77 24.93 -8.92
C PRO A 70 -69.01 25.83 -9.92
N THR A 71 -68.75 27.10 -9.60
CA THR A 71 -67.96 28.02 -10.43
C THR A 71 -66.47 28.05 -10.05
N ASP A 72 -66.10 27.55 -8.87
CA ASP A 72 -64.72 27.57 -8.40
C ASP A 72 -63.93 26.38 -8.97
N ILE A 73 -63.08 26.65 -9.95
CA ILE A 73 -62.29 25.62 -10.64
C ILE A 73 -61.22 24.98 -9.73
N SER A 74 -60.85 25.65 -8.61
CA SER A 74 -59.85 25.13 -7.65
C SER A 74 -60.34 23.89 -6.90
N ARG A 75 -61.66 23.65 -6.90
CA ARG A 75 -62.30 22.53 -6.19
C ARG A 75 -62.52 21.29 -7.04
N SER A 76 -62.20 21.32 -8.34
CA SER A 76 -62.25 20.15 -9.24
C SER A 76 -61.38 18.98 -8.75
N TYR A 77 -61.73 17.74 -9.10
CA TYR A 77 -60.91 16.55 -8.81
C TYR A 77 -59.69 16.46 -9.73
N GLY A 78 -59.81 16.99 -10.94
CA GLY A 78 -58.72 17.06 -11.91
C GLY A 78 -59.14 17.84 -13.14
N TYR A 79 -58.16 18.13 -13.98
CA TYR A 79 -58.40 18.78 -15.26
C TYR A 79 -57.42 18.26 -16.32
N ILE A 80 -57.86 18.36 -17.57
CA ILE A 80 -56.99 18.32 -18.75
C ILE A 80 -57.10 19.70 -19.38
N ARG A 81 -55.99 20.45 -19.49
CA ARG A 81 -55.98 21.77 -20.10
C ARG A 81 -54.82 21.95 -21.06
N THR A 82 -54.96 22.86 -22.02
CA THR A 82 -53.84 23.33 -22.83
C THR A 82 -53.48 24.77 -22.46
N TRP A 83 -52.21 25.11 -22.63
CA TRP A 83 -51.70 26.46 -22.39
C TRP A 83 -51.26 27.12 -23.69
N THR A 84 -51.62 28.39 -23.86
CA THR A 84 -51.05 29.27 -24.91
C THR A 84 -50.05 30.29 -24.35
N SER A 85 -50.02 30.48 -23.03
CA SER A 85 -48.97 31.17 -22.27
C SER A 85 -49.12 30.83 -20.78
N ASN A 86 -48.05 30.41 -20.11
CA ASN A 86 -48.08 30.01 -18.70
C ASN A 86 -47.55 31.16 -17.80
N PRO A 87 -48.32 31.70 -16.84
CA PRO A 87 -47.83 32.71 -15.89
C PRO A 87 -46.84 32.16 -14.85
N PHE A 88 -46.66 30.83 -14.75
CA PHE A 88 -45.76 30.16 -13.81
C PHE A 88 -44.50 29.56 -14.48
N ASN A 89 -44.22 29.87 -15.76
CA ASN A 89 -42.98 29.47 -16.42
C ASN A 89 -42.51 30.53 -17.45
N PRO A 90 -41.31 31.12 -17.30
CA PRO A 90 -40.76 32.13 -18.21
C PRO A 90 -40.41 31.63 -19.63
N ALA A 91 -40.54 30.33 -19.95
CA ALA A 91 -40.05 29.76 -21.21
C ALA A 91 -41.07 29.63 -22.37
N GLY A 92 -42.34 30.04 -22.22
CA GLY A 92 -43.26 30.20 -23.37
C GLY A 92 -43.63 28.94 -24.18
N HIS A 93 -43.67 27.75 -23.57
CA HIS A 93 -44.05 26.52 -24.29
C HIS A 93 -45.59 26.31 -24.33
N TYR A 94 -46.11 25.88 -25.49
CA TYR A 94 -47.44 25.29 -25.64
C TYR A 94 -47.43 23.85 -25.11
N GLY A 95 -48.40 23.47 -24.27
CA GLY A 95 -48.40 22.13 -23.67
C GLY A 95 -49.77 21.66 -23.18
N LEU A 96 -49.92 20.33 -23.11
CA LEU A 96 -51.04 19.64 -22.48
C LEU A 96 -50.70 19.37 -21.01
N GLU A 97 -51.51 19.84 -20.09
CA GLU A 97 -51.38 19.56 -18.67
C GLU A 97 -52.51 18.65 -18.21
N ILE A 98 -52.12 17.59 -17.48
CA ILE A 98 -53.02 16.74 -16.70
C ILE A 98 -52.66 16.98 -15.25
N GLY A 99 -53.60 17.52 -14.49
CA GLY A 99 -53.29 17.99 -13.15
C GLY A 99 -54.49 17.92 -12.22
N VAL A 100 -54.17 18.07 -10.94
CA VAL A 100 -55.15 18.33 -9.89
C VAL A 100 -55.02 19.79 -9.47
N PRO A 101 -56.12 20.51 -9.22
CA PRO A 101 -56.04 21.92 -8.89
C PRO A 101 -55.38 22.15 -7.51
N PRO A 102 -54.85 23.36 -7.26
CA PRO A 102 -54.29 23.71 -5.96
C PRO A 102 -55.32 23.48 -4.84
N THR A 103 -54.88 22.96 -3.70
CA THR A 103 -55.72 22.85 -2.51
C THR A 103 -56.02 24.25 -1.97
N GLY A 104 -57.27 24.72 -2.13
CA GLY A 104 -57.81 25.81 -1.31
C GLY A 104 -58.04 25.33 0.13
N ASN A 105 -57.98 26.26 1.09
CA ASN A 105 -58.08 26.04 2.54
C ASN A 105 -59.12 24.94 2.90
N ASN A 106 -58.65 23.81 3.44
CA ASN A 106 -59.41 22.70 4.03
C ASN A 106 -59.97 21.61 3.10
N GLN A 107 -59.42 21.39 1.90
CA GLN A 107 -59.70 20.16 1.14
C GLN A 107 -58.56 19.14 1.26
N PHE A 108 -58.91 17.85 1.22
CA PHE A 108 -57.98 16.72 1.23
C PHE A 108 -56.81 16.95 0.25
N PRO A 109 -55.59 16.46 0.56
CA PRO A 109 -54.45 16.58 -0.33
C PRO A 109 -54.79 16.08 -1.73
N LYS A 110 -54.67 16.96 -2.73
CA LYS A 110 -54.90 16.57 -4.12
C LYS A 110 -53.58 16.09 -4.72
N HIS A 111 -53.50 14.82 -5.07
CA HIS A 111 -52.33 14.18 -5.67
C HIS A 111 -52.65 13.75 -7.11
N LEU A 112 -51.67 13.83 -8.01
CA LEU A 112 -51.77 13.11 -9.28
C LEU A 112 -51.36 11.65 -9.05
N ILE A 113 -52.25 10.72 -9.35
CA ILE A 113 -52.05 9.28 -9.11
C ILE A 113 -52.12 8.53 -10.42
N PHE A 114 -51.10 7.71 -10.69
CA PHE A 114 -51.14 6.68 -11.72
C PHE A 114 -51.33 5.32 -11.05
N ALA A 115 -52.37 4.59 -11.44
CA ALA A 115 -52.75 3.32 -10.84
C ALA A 115 -52.99 2.23 -11.89
N THR A 116 -52.69 0.99 -11.53
CA THR A 116 -53.05 -0.20 -12.31
C THR A 116 -53.66 -1.23 -11.38
N ASN A 117 -54.73 -1.91 -11.83
CA ASN A 117 -55.51 -2.84 -10.99
C ASN A 117 -55.93 -2.21 -9.65
N TYR A 118 -56.40 -0.97 -9.67
CA TYR A 118 -56.80 -0.18 -8.50
C TYR A 118 -55.69 0.05 -7.45
N ALA A 119 -54.44 -0.30 -7.74
CA ALA A 119 -53.29 -0.05 -6.88
C ALA A 119 -52.48 1.13 -7.39
N THR A 120 -52.13 2.05 -6.50
CA THR A 120 -51.28 3.20 -6.81
C THR A 120 -49.88 2.71 -7.18
N ARG A 121 -49.37 3.17 -8.33
CA ARG A 121 -48.03 2.84 -8.85
C ARG A 121 -47.10 4.04 -8.79
N MET A 122 -47.63 5.23 -9.07
CA MET A 122 -46.90 6.48 -8.97
C MET A 122 -47.81 7.56 -8.38
N THR A 123 -47.25 8.36 -7.47
CA THR A 123 -47.94 9.48 -6.82
C THR A 123 -47.12 10.73 -7.00
N ILE A 124 -47.75 11.85 -7.36
CA ILE A 124 -47.16 13.18 -7.28
C ILE A 124 -47.96 13.98 -6.26
N LEU A 125 -47.31 14.31 -5.15
CA LEU A 125 -47.90 15.09 -4.07
C LEU A 125 -48.08 16.56 -4.48
N ASN A 126 -48.93 17.29 -3.76
CA ASN A 126 -49.13 18.73 -3.97
C ASN A 126 -47.88 19.58 -3.71
N ASN A 127 -46.89 19.05 -2.97
CA ASN A 127 -45.58 19.68 -2.76
C ASN A 127 -44.55 19.33 -3.86
N GLY A 128 -44.96 18.59 -4.89
CA GLY A 128 -44.15 18.18 -6.04
C GLY A 128 -43.27 16.95 -5.80
N ASN A 129 -43.34 16.28 -4.65
CA ASN A 129 -42.61 15.04 -4.43
C ASN A 129 -43.24 13.90 -5.25
N VAL A 130 -42.40 13.12 -5.90
CA VAL A 130 -42.79 11.99 -6.75
C VAL A 130 -42.44 10.68 -6.04
N GLY A 131 -43.45 9.85 -5.81
CA GLY A 131 -43.30 8.48 -5.28
C GLY A 131 -43.54 7.44 -6.37
N ILE A 132 -42.66 6.46 -6.50
CA ILE A 132 -42.87 5.26 -7.33
C ILE A 132 -42.93 4.05 -6.38
N GLY A 133 -44.03 3.30 -6.42
CA GLY A 133 -44.29 2.21 -5.47
C GLY A 133 -44.64 2.66 -4.05
N THR A 134 -44.70 3.97 -3.79
CA THR A 134 -45.08 4.58 -2.50
C THR A 134 -46.07 5.73 -2.71
N SER A 135 -47.00 5.89 -1.77
CA SER A 135 -47.95 7.01 -1.71
C SER A 135 -47.48 8.15 -0.81
N SER A 136 -46.39 7.95 -0.06
CA SER A 136 -45.87 8.90 0.93
C SER A 136 -44.37 9.16 0.72
N PRO A 137 -43.95 9.73 -0.42
CA PRO A 137 -42.54 9.99 -0.72
C PRO A 137 -41.91 10.98 0.28
N ALA A 138 -40.83 10.57 0.94
CA ALA A 138 -40.09 11.40 1.90
C ALA A 138 -39.13 12.39 1.21
N TYR A 139 -38.72 12.09 -0.02
CA TYR A 139 -37.81 12.90 -0.83
C TYR A 139 -38.49 13.37 -2.14
N LYS A 140 -37.80 14.26 -2.88
CA LYS A 140 -38.31 14.78 -4.16
C LYS A 140 -38.61 13.68 -5.17
N LEU A 141 -37.78 12.64 -5.18
CA LEU A 141 -38.04 11.37 -5.84
C LEU A 141 -37.81 10.27 -4.81
N ASP A 142 -38.81 9.44 -4.58
CA ASP A 142 -38.75 8.31 -3.65
C ASP A 142 -39.26 7.05 -4.36
N VAL A 143 -38.43 6.01 -4.40
CA VAL A 143 -38.73 4.74 -5.07
C VAL A 143 -38.71 3.63 -4.04
N ALA A 144 -39.88 3.05 -3.76
CA ALA A 144 -40.00 1.86 -2.93
C ALA A 144 -39.74 0.60 -3.78
N GLY A 145 -38.46 0.31 -4.00
CA GLY A 145 -37.99 -0.83 -4.80
C GLY A 145 -36.66 -0.54 -5.51
N ASP A 146 -36.35 -1.35 -6.52
CA ASP A 146 -35.10 -1.22 -7.29
C ASP A 146 -35.22 -0.18 -8.41
N VAL A 147 -34.10 0.52 -8.68
CA VAL A 147 -33.97 1.43 -9.82
C VAL A 147 -32.94 0.86 -10.80
N ARG A 148 -33.38 0.46 -12.00
CA ARG A 148 -32.49 0.05 -13.09
C ARG A 148 -32.17 1.23 -14.00
N ILE A 149 -30.91 1.65 -14.05
CA ILE A 149 -30.40 2.71 -14.94
C ILE A 149 -29.52 2.04 -16.00
N THR A 150 -29.93 2.07 -17.27
CA THR A 150 -29.17 1.47 -18.39
C THR A 150 -28.11 2.41 -18.98
N GLY A 151 -28.21 3.71 -18.67
CA GLY A 151 -27.21 4.72 -19.01
C GLY A 151 -26.41 5.15 -17.78
N ASN A 152 -25.88 6.38 -17.82
CA ASN A 152 -25.12 6.95 -16.70
C ASN A 152 -26.04 7.51 -15.61
N ASN A 153 -25.74 7.21 -14.35
CA ASN A 153 -26.31 7.93 -13.21
C ASN A 153 -25.39 9.12 -12.84
N ARG A 154 -25.75 10.34 -13.28
CA ARG A 154 -24.98 11.55 -12.96
C ARG A 154 -25.50 12.16 -11.65
N VAL A 155 -24.64 12.21 -10.63
CA VAL A 155 -24.91 12.86 -9.34
C VAL A 155 -23.95 14.02 -9.16
N GLU A 156 -24.46 15.25 -9.12
CA GLU A 156 -23.63 16.47 -8.98
C GLU A 156 -23.18 16.74 -7.53
N GLY A 157 -23.82 16.07 -6.56
CA GLY A 157 -23.46 16.11 -5.14
C GLY A 157 -22.91 14.78 -4.63
N PHE A 158 -23.12 14.50 -3.34
CA PHE A 158 -22.77 13.23 -2.73
C PHE A 158 -23.95 12.26 -2.71
N THR A 159 -23.70 10.98 -2.97
CA THR A 159 -24.68 9.90 -2.74
C THR A 159 -24.58 9.43 -1.29
N ASN A 160 -25.66 9.53 -0.52
CA ASN A 160 -25.74 8.94 0.82
C ASN A 160 -26.27 7.51 0.71
N ILE A 161 -25.47 6.52 1.13
CA ILE A 161 -25.78 5.09 1.01
C ILE A 161 -25.73 4.47 2.42
N VAL A 162 -26.88 3.96 2.88
CA VAL A 162 -27.01 3.31 4.20
C VAL A 162 -26.61 1.83 4.16
N GLY A 163 -26.67 1.20 2.98
CA GLY A 163 -26.28 -0.19 2.74
C GLY A 163 -24.94 -0.34 2.00
N THR A 164 -24.80 -1.41 1.24
CA THR A 164 -23.59 -1.72 0.46
C THR A 164 -23.67 -1.15 -0.95
N THR A 165 -22.55 -0.67 -1.50
CA THR A 165 -22.40 -0.40 -2.94
C THR A 165 -21.62 -1.53 -3.59
N LEU A 166 -22.22 -2.19 -4.59
CA LEU A 166 -21.57 -3.22 -5.40
C LEU A 166 -21.36 -2.68 -6.81
N PHE A 167 -20.12 -2.71 -7.29
CA PHE A 167 -19.76 -2.32 -8.66
C PHE A 167 -19.44 -3.59 -9.47
N GLU A 168 -20.33 -3.96 -10.39
CA GLU A 168 -20.16 -5.11 -11.29
C GLU A 168 -19.93 -4.62 -12.73
N GLY A 169 -18.84 -5.05 -13.36
CA GLY A 169 -18.50 -4.68 -14.73
C GLY A 169 -17.08 -5.08 -15.10
N SER A 170 -16.79 -5.17 -16.40
CA SER A 170 -15.47 -5.57 -16.93
C SER A 170 -14.38 -4.52 -16.74
N ALA A 171 -14.75 -3.26 -16.43
CA ALA A 171 -13.82 -2.18 -16.13
C ALA A 171 -14.45 -1.20 -15.14
N PHE A 172 -13.70 -0.86 -14.09
CA PHE A 172 -14.04 0.23 -13.17
C PHE A 172 -12.88 1.24 -13.18
N ASP A 173 -13.13 2.43 -13.75
CA ASP A 173 -12.21 3.56 -13.76
C ASP A 173 -12.74 4.65 -12.81
N GLY A 174 -12.59 4.44 -11.51
CA GLY A 174 -13.16 5.32 -10.48
C GLY A 174 -12.47 5.23 -9.12
N ILE A 175 -12.65 6.26 -8.29
CA ILE A 175 -12.14 6.29 -6.91
C ILE A 175 -13.29 5.92 -5.97
N VAL A 176 -13.15 4.85 -5.18
CA VAL A 176 -14.06 4.53 -4.06
C VAL A 176 -13.54 5.24 -2.81
N GLY A 177 -14.16 6.37 -2.44
CA GLY A 177 -13.80 7.14 -1.24
C GLY A 177 -14.63 6.71 -0.02
N ILE A 178 -13.97 6.26 1.05
CA ILE A 178 -14.61 5.94 2.33
C ILE A 178 -14.21 7.00 3.36
N ARG A 179 -15.16 7.77 3.91
CA ARG A 179 -14.92 8.81 4.93
C ARG A 179 -15.93 8.70 6.07
N GLY A 180 -15.46 8.88 7.30
CA GLY A 180 -16.29 8.89 8.52
C GLY A 180 -15.42 9.04 9.77
N SER A 181 -16.02 9.42 10.89
CA SER A 181 -15.33 9.56 12.18
C SER A 181 -14.97 8.20 12.84
N ALA A 182 -15.52 7.09 12.34
CA ALA A 182 -15.22 5.72 12.75
C ALA A 182 -15.36 4.77 11.55
N VAL A 183 -14.36 4.74 10.67
CA VAL A 183 -14.37 3.89 9.47
C VAL A 183 -13.79 2.51 9.82
N ASN A 184 -14.67 1.50 9.99
CA ASN A 184 -14.30 0.08 10.01
C ASN A 184 -14.61 -0.54 8.63
N ALA A 185 -13.76 -0.30 7.64
CA ALA A 185 -13.98 -0.78 6.27
C ALA A 185 -12.94 -1.82 5.84
N LEU A 186 -13.42 -2.93 5.31
CA LEU A 186 -12.62 -3.88 4.54
C LEU A 186 -12.76 -3.54 3.05
N VAL A 187 -11.69 -3.04 2.43
CA VAL A 187 -11.64 -2.80 0.99
C VAL A 187 -11.02 -4.03 0.32
N ASN A 188 -11.86 -4.87 -0.31
CA ASN A 188 -11.42 -6.04 -1.07
C ASN A 188 -11.47 -5.73 -2.57
N ILE A 189 -10.32 -5.66 -3.24
CA ILE A 189 -10.23 -5.45 -4.69
C ILE A 189 -9.74 -6.75 -5.32
N ILE A 190 -10.62 -7.43 -6.06
CA ILE A 190 -10.31 -8.66 -6.79
C ILE A 190 -10.14 -8.31 -8.26
N ASN A 191 -8.91 -8.31 -8.76
CA ASN A 191 -8.67 -8.26 -10.21
C ASN A 191 -8.71 -9.68 -10.77
N THR A 192 -9.66 -9.95 -11.66
CA THR A 192 -9.85 -11.27 -12.29
C THR A 192 -9.23 -11.38 -13.69
N ALA A 193 -8.52 -10.34 -14.17
CA ALA A 193 -7.88 -10.33 -15.49
C ALA A 193 -6.38 -10.70 -15.43
N ASP A 194 -5.92 -11.48 -16.41
CA ASP A 194 -4.54 -12.00 -16.52
C ASP A 194 -3.47 -10.89 -16.63
N GLU A 195 -2.47 -11.01 -15.75
CA GLU A 195 -1.05 -10.60 -15.77
C GLU A 195 -0.59 -9.17 -16.16
N SER A 196 -1.46 -8.24 -16.58
CA SER A 196 -0.97 -6.90 -17.05
C SER A 196 -1.61 -5.66 -16.41
N THR A 197 -2.61 -5.81 -15.54
CA THR A 197 -3.26 -4.67 -14.86
C THR A 197 -3.13 -4.78 -13.34
N GLY A 198 -2.43 -3.81 -12.73
CA GLY A 198 -2.27 -3.74 -11.28
C GLY A 198 -3.40 -2.93 -10.64
N ALA A 199 -4.00 -3.42 -9.56
CA ALA A 199 -4.84 -2.62 -8.68
C ALA A 199 -3.96 -1.88 -7.67
N ALA A 200 -4.04 -0.54 -7.63
CA ALA A 200 -3.31 0.28 -6.67
C ALA A 200 -4.24 0.73 -5.53
N ILE A 201 -3.82 0.53 -4.28
CA ILE A 201 -4.54 1.00 -3.08
C ILE A 201 -3.71 2.12 -2.43
N SER A 202 -4.27 3.33 -2.36
CA SER A 202 -3.65 4.48 -1.68
C SER A 202 -4.40 4.78 -0.38
N VAL A 203 -3.67 4.78 0.76
CA VAL A 203 -4.23 5.07 2.09
C VAL A 203 -3.51 6.29 2.67
N ARG A 204 -4.25 7.39 2.92
CA ARG A 204 -3.75 8.60 3.58
C ARG A 204 -4.54 8.82 4.87
N SER A 205 -3.85 8.84 6.01
CA SER A 205 -4.44 9.12 7.31
C SER A 205 -3.82 10.38 7.91
N GLN A 206 -4.63 11.22 8.56
CA GLN A 206 -4.14 12.43 9.22
C GLN A 206 -3.50 12.15 10.59
N ASP A 207 -3.91 11.07 11.29
CA ASP A 207 -3.47 10.82 12.68
C ASP A 207 -3.11 9.37 13.04
N ASN A 208 -3.16 8.35 12.14
CA ASN A 208 -2.65 6.99 12.44
C ASN A 208 -2.63 5.99 11.25
N TYR A 209 -1.76 4.97 11.34
CA TYR A 209 -1.36 3.99 10.30
C TYR A 209 -2.47 3.19 9.61
N GLY A 210 -2.33 2.95 8.30
CA GLY A 210 -3.15 2.03 7.50
C GLY A 210 -2.38 0.80 7.01
N THR A 211 -3.05 -0.35 6.93
CA THR A 211 -2.49 -1.62 6.40
C THR A 211 -2.82 -1.76 4.91
N ILE A 212 -1.83 -2.07 4.07
CA ILE A 212 -2.03 -2.31 2.63
C ILE A 212 -1.72 -3.79 2.34
N ARG A 213 -2.69 -4.53 1.80
CA ARG A 213 -2.52 -5.93 1.35
C ARG A 213 -2.63 -5.97 -0.18
N ALA A 214 -1.52 -6.26 -0.86
CA ALA A 214 -1.49 -6.50 -2.30
C ALA A 214 -1.29 -8.00 -2.55
N THR A 215 -2.19 -8.63 -3.29
CA THR A 215 -2.15 -10.08 -3.61
C THR A 215 -1.64 -10.37 -5.03
N ASN A 216 -1.15 -9.36 -5.76
CA ASN A 216 -0.69 -9.51 -7.14
C ASN A 216 0.83 -9.84 -7.21
N THR A 217 1.26 -10.42 -8.32
CA THR A 217 2.63 -10.90 -8.60
C THR A 217 3.68 -9.80 -8.71
N ARG A 218 3.32 -8.53 -8.95
CA ARG A 218 4.25 -7.37 -9.04
C ARG A 218 3.61 -6.03 -8.66
N PRO A 219 3.47 -5.68 -7.37
CA PRO A 219 3.04 -4.34 -6.99
C PRO A 219 4.23 -3.37 -7.02
N SER A 220 4.02 -2.17 -7.58
CA SER A 220 4.96 -1.05 -7.54
C SER A 220 4.38 0.07 -6.66
N PHE A 221 5.21 0.60 -5.76
CA PHE A 221 4.84 1.69 -4.85
C PHE A 221 5.69 2.92 -5.14
N TYR A 222 5.06 4.06 -5.46
CA TYR A 222 5.73 5.34 -5.60
C TYR A 222 5.56 6.15 -4.31
N ALA A 223 6.67 6.45 -3.62
CA ALA A 223 6.67 7.23 -2.38
C ALA A 223 7.40 8.56 -2.60
N GLY A 224 6.75 9.67 -2.23
CA GLY A 224 7.42 10.96 -2.08
C GLY A 224 8.37 10.99 -0.86
N PRO A 225 9.12 12.08 -0.65
CA PRO A 225 10.37 12.11 0.13
C PRO A 225 10.27 11.82 1.64
N ALA A 226 9.09 11.55 2.21
CA ALA A 226 8.96 11.22 3.61
C ALA A 226 7.76 10.28 3.85
N ILE A 227 8.02 8.97 3.80
CA ILE A 227 7.15 7.97 4.42
C ILE A 227 8.04 7.02 5.23
N LEU A 228 7.85 7.02 6.55
CA LEU A 228 8.20 5.90 7.43
C LEU A 228 7.22 4.76 7.11
N ALA A 229 7.56 3.95 6.11
CA ALA A 229 6.70 2.88 5.61
C ALA A 229 6.64 1.73 6.61
N LYS A 230 5.44 1.41 7.12
CA LYS A 230 5.20 0.34 8.11
C LYS A 230 4.57 -0.94 7.51
N THR A 231 4.80 -1.29 6.24
CA THR A 231 4.67 -2.66 5.64
C THR A 231 4.68 -2.51 4.11
N ILE A 232 5.63 -3.15 3.43
CA ILE A 232 5.78 -3.17 1.97
C ILE A 232 5.57 -4.63 1.53
N TYR A 233 4.62 -4.91 0.64
CA TYR A 233 4.46 -6.24 0.04
C TYR A 233 4.49 -6.19 -1.47
N GLY A 234 5.47 -6.88 -2.07
CA GLY A 234 5.48 -7.19 -3.49
C GLY A 234 6.59 -8.13 -3.90
N ARG A 235 6.27 -9.40 -4.19
CA ARG A 235 7.15 -10.53 -4.63
C ARG A 235 8.45 -10.80 -3.85
N TYR A 236 8.80 -9.87 -2.97
CA TYR A 236 9.70 -9.85 -1.83
C TYR A 236 8.86 -9.23 -0.72
N SER A 237 8.58 -10.04 0.28
CA SER A 237 7.49 -9.87 1.22
C SER A 237 8.03 -9.21 2.49
N GLY A 238 7.64 -7.96 2.80
CA GLY A 238 8.08 -7.12 3.93
C GLY A 238 7.08 -7.00 5.10
N HIS A 239 6.85 -7.99 5.99
CA HIS A 239 5.80 -7.91 7.06
C HIS A 239 6.33 -7.29 8.35
N PHE A 240 5.51 -6.50 9.05
CA PHE A 240 5.86 -5.96 10.37
C PHE A 240 5.39 -6.89 11.49
N GLN A 241 6.30 -7.65 12.10
CA GLN A 241 6.02 -8.46 13.29
C GLN A 241 6.80 -7.90 14.48
N GLY A 242 6.10 -7.38 15.49
CA GLY A 242 6.73 -6.86 16.71
C GLY A 242 7.75 -5.72 16.48
N GLY A 243 7.59 -4.91 15.43
CA GLY A 243 8.51 -3.82 15.08
C GLY A 243 9.64 -4.20 14.11
N ARG A 244 9.67 -5.43 13.59
CA ARG A 244 10.68 -5.93 12.64
C ARG A 244 10.12 -5.99 11.23
N ILE A 245 10.92 -5.68 10.20
CA ILE A 245 10.60 -5.93 8.79
C ILE A 245 11.06 -7.36 8.46
N LEU A 246 10.11 -8.26 8.21
CA LEU A 246 10.36 -9.60 7.67
C LEU A 246 10.48 -9.48 6.15
N VAL A 247 11.61 -9.82 5.53
CA VAL A 247 11.81 -9.85 4.07
C VAL A 247 11.95 -11.29 3.59
N GLU A 248 10.96 -11.84 2.88
CA GLU A 248 10.99 -13.24 2.42
C GLU A 248 11.44 -13.37 0.96
N GLY A 249 12.24 -14.39 0.70
CA GLY A 249 12.55 -14.88 -0.65
C GLY A 249 11.43 -15.79 -1.18
N GLY A 250 11.38 -15.99 -2.50
CA GLY A 250 10.38 -16.86 -3.12
C GLY A 250 10.57 -18.34 -2.78
N SER A 251 9.56 -19.17 -3.05
CA SER A 251 9.58 -20.64 -2.80
C SER A 251 10.60 -21.43 -3.64
N ASP A 252 11.25 -20.80 -4.61
CA ASP A 252 12.32 -21.41 -5.37
C ASP A 252 13.60 -21.31 -4.54
N ALA A 253 14.24 -22.45 -4.25
CA ALA A 253 15.46 -22.58 -3.44
C ALA A 253 16.68 -21.75 -3.93
N SER A 254 16.50 -20.94 -4.98
CA SER A 254 17.49 -20.03 -5.57
C SER A 254 17.27 -18.55 -5.23
N ARG A 255 16.21 -18.18 -4.48
CA ARG A 255 15.86 -16.78 -4.24
C ARG A 255 15.97 -16.35 -2.78
N SER A 256 17.05 -15.66 -2.51
CA SER A 256 17.37 -14.92 -1.30
C SER A 256 16.36 -13.81 -0.98
N GLY A 257 15.94 -13.66 0.28
CA GLY A 257 15.15 -12.52 0.77
C GLY A 257 16.05 -11.34 1.14
N GLY A 258 15.81 -10.13 0.60
CA GLY A 258 16.66 -8.97 0.86
C GLY A 258 16.23 -7.67 0.18
N ILE A 259 17.10 -6.66 0.27
CA ILE A 259 16.90 -5.31 -0.27
C ILE A 259 17.89 -5.09 -1.43
N GLU A 260 17.34 -4.72 -2.59
CA GLU A 260 18.11 -4.34 -3.77
C GLU A 260 18.38 -2.82 -3.77
N PHE A 261 19.63 -2.45 -4.07
CA PHE A 261 20.09 -1.07 -4.20
C PHE A 261 20.53 -0.82 -5.65
N ALA A 262 19.91 0.17 -6.30
CA ALA A 262 20.20 0.58 -7.67
C ALA A 262 20.29 2.11 -7.77
N ASN A 263 21.15 2.61 -8.65
CA ASN A 263 21.23 4.04 -8.96
C ASN A 263 20.27 4.39 -10.12
N LEU A 264 19.68 5.60 -10.10
CA LEU A 264 18.58 6.04 -10.96
C LEU A 264 18.86 5.95 -12.48
N GLU A 265 20.12 6.02 -12.89
CA GLU A 265 20.49 5.88 -14.31
C GLU A 265 20.51 4.42 -14.81
N SER A 266 20.35 3.44 -13.92
CA SER A 266 20.47 2.00 -14.22
C SER A 266 19.13 1.28 -14.41
N PHE A 267 17.99 1.98 -14.51
CA PHE A 267 16.69 1.34 -14.80
C PHE A 267 16.67 0.60 -16.16
N ARG A 268 17.65 0.91 -17.02
CA ARG A 268 17.86 0.29 -18.34
C ARG A 268 18.94 -0.82 -18.32
N VAL A 269 19.51 -1.14 -17.15
CA VAL A 269 20.47 -2.22 -16.96
C VAL A 269 19.79 -3.32 -16.12
N PRO A 270 19.71 -4.58 -16.59
CA PRO A 270 18.91 -5.62 -15.95
C PRO A 270 19.35 -6.05 -14.54
N ASN A 271 20.41 -5.48 -13.96
CA ASN A 271 20.98 -5.93 -12.69
C ASN A 271 21.10 -4.78 -11.67
N PRO A 272 20.61 -4.95 -10.43
CA PRO A 272 20.86 -4.00 -9.33
C PRO A 272 22.36 -3.89 -9.05
N GLN A 273 22.83 -2.81 -8.44
CA GLN A 273 24.27 -2.62 -8.21
C GLN A 273 24.75 -3.32 -6.93
N ALA A 274 23.91 -3.36 -5.90
CA ALA A 274 24.17 -4.09 -4.67
C ALA A 274 22.88 -4.71 -4.13
N TYR A 275 23.02 -5.82 -3.42
CA TYR A 275 21.93 -6.51 -2.75
C TYR A 275 22.37 -6.88 -1.33
N VAL A 276 21.51 -6.63 -0.34
CA VAL A 276 21.76 -7.03 1.05
C VAL A 276 20.62 -7.95 1.47
N GLY A 277 20.94 -9.19 1.82
CA GLY A 277 19.92 -10.20 2.07
C GLY A 277 20.46 -11.54 2.52
N MET A 278 19.56 -12.50 2.66
CA MET A 278 19.85 -13.87 3.09
C MET A 278 20.25 -14.73 1.90
N ARG A 279 21.49 -15.20 1.81
CA ARG A 279 21.92 -16.14 0.77
C ARG A 279 21.12 -17.44 0.83
N ASP A 280 20.96 -17.95 2.04
CA ASP A 280 20.17 -19.12 2.42
C ASP A 280 19.65 -18.90 3.84
N ASP A 281 19.05 -19.92 4.46
CA ASP A 281 18.48 -19.82 5.83
C ASP A 281 19.51 -19.48 6.92
N ASN A 282 20.81 -19.63 6.64
CA ASN A 282 21.88 -19.54 7.62
C ASN A 282 22.88 -18.40 7.34
N GLU A 283 22.91 -17.80 6.15
CA GLU A 283 23.88 -16.77 5.78
C GLU A 283 23.21 -15.45 5.38
N LEU A 284 23.45 -14.39 6.15
CA LEU A 284 23.14 -12.99 5.80
C LEU A 284 24.35 -12.35 5.11
N GLY A 285 24.18 -11.56 4.06
CA GLY A 285 25.33 -10.95 3.41
C GLY A 285 25.06 -9.76 2.50
N ILE A 286 26.15 -9.31 1.89
CA ILE A 286 26.18 -8.28 0.85
C ILE A 286 26.62 -8.95 -0.45
N TYR A 287 25.79 -8.84 -1.47
CA TYR A 287 26.02 -9.30 -2.83
C TYR A 287 26.31 -8.11 -3.74
N GLY A 288 27.30 -8.25 -4.61
CA GLY A 288 27.74 -7.17 -5.50
C GLY A 288 27.70 -7.54 -6.97
N PHE A 289 27.15 -6.65 -7.78
CA PHE A 289 27.34 -6.66 -9.24
C PHE A 289 28.47 -5.69 -9.62
N PRO A 290 29.29 -5.98 -10.64
CA PRO A 290 29.17 -7.00 -11.70
C PRO A 290 29.79 -8.37 -11.35
N LEU A 291 30.39 -8.53 -10.18
CA LEU A 291 31.06 -9.78 -9.78
C LEU A 291 30.11 -10.97 -9.75
N GLY A 292 28.82 -10.73 -9.48
CA GLY A 292 27.80 -11.78 -9.49
C GLY A 292 27.96 -12.76 -8.33
N ASP A 293 28.46 -12.28 -7.18
CA ASP A 293 28.74 -13.12 -6.03
C ASP A 293 28.64 -12.34 -4.71
N TRP A 294 28.60 -13.09 -3.60
CA TRP A 294 28.57 -12.58 -2.24
C TRP A 294 29.95 -12.07 -1.82
N LEU A 295 30.03 -10.80 -1.48
CA LEU A 295 31.27 -10.11 -1.08
C LEU A 295 31.57 -10.31 0.41
N LEU A 296 30.54 -10.30 1.23
CA LEU A 296 30.60 -10.47 2.68
C LEU A 296 29.42 -11.32 3.13
N ARG A 297 29.67 -12.34 3.95
CA ARG A 297 28.65 -13.25 4.49
C ARG A 297 28.87 -13.44 5.99
N LEU A 298 27.79 -13.38 6.75
CA LEU A 298 27.70 -13.70 8.17
C LEU A 298 26.83 -14.93 8.33
N ASN A 299 27.39 -16.00 8.89
CA ASN A 299 26.59 -17.14 9.30
C ASN A 299 25.87 -16.83 10.61
N VAL A 300 24.54 -16.85 10.62
CA VAL A 300 23.74 -16.45 11.79
C VAL A 300 23.72 -17.50 12.90
N ASN A 301 24.12 -18.74 12.61
CA ASN A 301 24.20 -19.81 13.61
C ASN A 301 25.58 -19.87 14.28
N SER A 302 26.65 -19.73 13.50
CA SER A 302 28.03 -19.84 14.00
C SER A 302 28.70 -18.49 14.29
N GLY A 303 28.09 -17.37 13.89
CA GLY A 303 28.70 -16.04 13.98
C GLY A 303 29.92 -15.85 13.07
N SER A 304 30.27 -16.84 12.24
CA SER A 304 31.45 -16.77 11.37
C SER A 304 31.22 -15.76 10.25
N ILE A 305 32.22 -14.91 10.00
CA ILE A 305 32.21 -13.92 8.93
C ILE A 305 33.17 -14.37 7.83
N CYS A 306 32.68 -14.48 6.60
CA CYS A 306 33.48 -14.73 5.42
C CYS A 306 33.47 -13.49 4.53
N SER A 307 34.64 -12.88 4.34
CA SER A 307 34.86 -11.82 3.36
C SER A 307 35.63 -12.39 2.16
N ARG A 308 35.23 -12.02 0.94
CA ARG A 308 35.92 -12.46 -0.29
C ARG A 308 37.35 -11.90 -0.40
N SER A 309 37.62 -10.76 0.25
CA SER A 309 38.94 -10.12 0.29
C SER A 309 39.32 -9.74 1.72
N ALA A 310 40.59 -9.39 1.94
CA ALA A 310 41.06 -8.91 3.24
C ALA A 310 40.29 -7.66 3.67
N ILE A 311 39.89 -7.61 4.94
CA ILE A 311 39.26 -6.44 5.53
C ILE A 311 40.34 -5.40 5.82
N ALA A 312 40.39 -4.33 5.04
CA ALA A 312 41.34 -3.25 5.24
C ALA A 312 40.86 -2.31 6.36
N LEU A 313 41.70 -2.10 7.37
CA LEU A 313 41.44 -1.13 8.43
C LEU A 313 41.93 0.25 8.00
N CYS A 314 41.09 1.28 8.17
CA CYS A 314 41.50 2.66 7.92
C CYS A 314 42.66 3.05 8.87
N SER A 315 43.83 3.33 8.30
CA SER A 315 45.06 3.61 9.06
C SER A 315 45.82 4.85 8.60
N ASP A 316 45.17 5.74 7.83
CA ASP A 316 45.76 7.00 7.36
C ASP A 316 46.19 7.88 8.55
N GLN A 317 47.37 8.52 8.46
CA GLN A 317 47.90 9.37 9.52
C GLN A 317 46.95 10.51 9.89
N ARG A 318 46.16 11.03 8.94
CA ARG A 318 45.19 12.12 9.17
C ARG A 318 44.01 11.72 10.06
N LEU A 319 43.77 10.42 10.21
CA LEU A 319 42.72 9.87 11.07
C LEU A 319 43.22 9.60 12.50
N LYS A 320 44.51 9.86 12.78
CA LYS A 320 45.19 9.50 14.03
C LYS A 320 45.94 10.69 14.63
N ARG A 321 46.15 10.68 15.94
CA ARG A 321 46.91 11.68 16.70
C ARG A 321 47.61 11.03 17.90
N ASP A 322 48.45 11.79 18.58
CA ASP A 322 49.08 11.41 19.87
C ASP A 322 49.88 10.10 19.80
N PHE A 323 50.75 9.97 18.78
CA PHE A 323 51.56 8.78 18.56
C PHE A 323 52.58 8.55 19.68
N GLN A 324 52.55 7.35 20.28
CA GLN A 324 53.49 6.91 21.30
C GLN A 324 54.12 5.57 20.90
N PRO A 325 55.44 5.38 21.07
CA PRO A 325 56.07 4.08 20.81
C PRO A 325 55.54 2.98 21.74
N LEU A 326 55.38 1.77 21.22
CA LEU A 326 55.07 0.60 22.04
C LEU A 326 56.33 0.14 22.77
N THR A 327 56.21 -0.11 24.07
CA THR A 327 57.32 -0.54 24.92
C THR A 327 56.99 -1.85 25.64
N GLY A 328 58.01 -2.65 25.91
CA GLY A 328 57.87 -3.92 26.64
C GLY A 328 57.05 -5.00 25.91
N SER A 329 56.83 -4.88 24.60
CA SER A 329 55.97 -5.80 23.83
C SER A 329 56.37 -7.27 23.97
N LEU A 330 57.68 -7.58 23.93
CA LEU A 330 58.16 -8.95 24.12
C LEU A 330 57.76 -9.50 25.50
N THR A 331 58.05 -8.76 26.57
CA THR A 331 57.70 -9.16 27.95
C THR A 331 56.20 -9.33 28.13
N LYS A 332 55.39 -8.41 27.59
CA LYS A 332 53.93 -8.48 27.66
C LYS A 332 53.39 -9.69 26.89
N LEU A 333 53.86 -9.93 25.67
CA LEU A 333 53.45 -11.08 24.87
C LEU A 333 53.85 -12.43 25.51
N THR A 334 55.00 -12.50 26.17
CA THR A 334 55.39 -13.69 26.94
C THR A 334 54.57 -13.90 28.22
N GLY A 335 53.82 -12.87 28.66
CA GLY A 335 52.96 -12.94 29.85
C GLY A 335 51.55 -13.45 29.58
N ILE A 336 51.16 -13.64 28.32
CA ILE A 336 49.85 -14.19 27.92
C ILE A 336 50.01 -15.59 27.33
N GLN A 337 48.97 -16.42 27.44
CA GLN A 337 48.99 -17.80 26.98
C GLN A 337 47.93 -18.05 25.90
N GLY A 338 48.35 -18.61 24.76
CA GLY A 338 47.42 -19.15 23.78
C GLY A 338 46.79 -20.45 24.29
N GLN A 339 45.48 -20.58 24.14
CA GLN A 339 44.69 -21.70 24.64
C GLN A 339 43.87 -22.33 23.52
N HIS A 340 43.61 -23.63 23.67
CA HIS A 340 42.54 -24.30 22.94
C HIS A 340 41.29 -24.40 23.81
N TYR A 341 40.12 -24.16 23.23
CA TYR A 341 38.86 -24.20 23.98
C TYR A 341 37.69 -24.64 23.12
N PHE A 342 36.62 -25.05 23.79
CA PHE A 342 35.30 -25.27 23.20
C PHE A 342 34.33 -24.23 23.74
N TRP A 343 33.39 -23.79 22.92
CA TRP A 343 32.29 -22.96 23.40
C TRP A 343 31.40 -23.76 24.35
N LYS A 344 30.91 -23.12 25.41
CA LYS A 344 29.95 -23.75 26.33
C LYS A 344 28.62 -24.08 25.64
N GLU A 345 28.26 -23.29 24.63
CA GLU A 345 27.07 -23.53 23.81
C GLU A 345 27.39 -24.48 22.65
N ALA A 346 26.55 -25.50 22.46
CA ALA A 346 26.73 -26.53 21.43
C ALA A 346 26.61 -26.02 19.98
N LYS A 347 26.24 -24.75 19.77
CA LYS A 347 26.02 -24.14 18.44
C LYS A 347 27.32 -23.81 17.70
N MET A 348 28.46 -23.79 18.39
CA MET A 348 29.78 -23.69 17.76
C MET A 348 30.58 -24.97 18.05
N PRO A 349 30.26 -26.08 17.36
CA PRO A 349 30.97 -27.33 17.56
C PRO A 349 32.40 -27.22 17.00
N GLY A 350 33.38 -27.71 17.76
CA GLY A 350 34.77 -27.81 17.31
C GLY A 350 35.78 -27.08 18.19
N LEU A 351 37.02 -27.55 18.12
CA LEU A 351 38.15 -27.00 18.86
C LEU A 351 38.52 -25.63 18.30
N GLN A 352 38.50 -24.61 19.15
CA GLN A 352 38.94 -23.25 18.82
C GLN A 352 40.34 -23.00 19.39
N THR A 353 41.02 -22.01 18.83
CA THR A 353 42.33 -21.54 19.30
C THR A 353 42.27 -20.03 19.50
N GLY A 354 42.76 -19.54 20.62
CA GLY A 354 42.76 -18.12 20.91
C GLY A 354 43.25 -17.80 22.32
N PHE A 355 42.75 -16.71 22.88
CA PHE A 355 43.08 -16.25 24.23
C PHE A 355 41.84 -16.18 25.12
N VAL A 356 42.07 -16.30 26.44
CA VAL A 356 41.07 -15.95 27.45
C VAL A 356 41.19 -14.45 27.74
N ALA A 357 40.12 -13.70 27.47
CA ALA A 357 40.15 -12.24 27.57
C ALA A 357 40.51 -11.73 28.97
N GLN A 358 40.12 -12.45 30.03
CA GLN A 358 40.44 -12.15 31.42
C GLN A 358 41.95 -12.22 31.72
N GLU A 359 42.69 -13.07 31.02
CA GLU A 359 44.15 -13.18 31.15
C GLU A 359 44.86 -12.08 30.36
N VAL A 360 44.29 -11.70 29.21
CA VAL A 360 44.83 -10.64 28.33
C VAL A 360 44.65 -9.26 28.95
N GLN A 361 43.48 -8.98 29.53
CA GLN A 361 43.07 -7.66 30.01
C GLN A 361 44.05 -6.96 30.96
N PRO A 362 44.63 -7.61 31.99
CA PRO A 362 45.59 -6.92 32.88
C PRO A 362 46.91 -6.55 32.19
N ILE A 363 47.25 -7.17 31.04
CA ILE A 363 48.52 -6.96 30.33
C ILE A 363 48.34 -6.03 29.12
N PHE A 364 47.24 -6.22 28.37
CA PHE A 364 46.84 -5.44 27.20
C PHE A 364 45.40 -4.92 27.35
N PRO A 365 45.14 -4.02 28.31
CA PRO A 365 43.81 -3.47 28.53
C PRO A 365 43.24 -2.76 27.29
N GLU A 366 44.11 -2.19 26.45
CA GLU A 366 43.76 -1.52 25.19
C GLU A 366 43.23 -2.46 24.10
N LEU A 367 43.53 -3.76 24.20
CA LEU A 367 43.11 -4.78 23.24
C LEU A 367 41.89 -5.57 23.73
N VAL A 368 41.34 -5.24 24.90
CA VAL A 368 40.16 -5.92 25.45
C VAL A 368 39.00 -4.94 25.59
N ARG A 369 37.84 -5.30 25.04
CA ARG A 369 36.60 -4.52 25.16
C ARG A 369 35.58 -5.26 26.00
N THR A 370 34.85 -4.51 26.83
CA THR A 370 33.74 -5.00 27.64
C THR A 370 32.42 -4.51 27.03
N ASP A 371 31.45 -5.40 26.85
CA ASP A 371 30.10 -5.03 26.43
C ASP A 371 29.20 -4.61 27.61
N ASP A 372 27.97 -4.19 27.32
CA ASP A 372 27.01 -3.72 28.33
C ASP A 372 26.60 -4.80 29.35
N ASN A 373 26.82 -6.08 29.02
CA ASN A 373 26.53 -7.22 29.89
C ASN A 373 27.77 -7.69 30.67
N GLY A 374 28.92 -7.05 30.49
CA GLY A 374 30.17 -7.40 31.15
C GLY A 374 30.98 -8.49 30.45
N PHE A 375 30.59 -8.94 29.25
CA PHE A 375 31.41 -9.90 28.49
C PHE A 375 32.61 -9.21 27.86
N LEU A 376 33.76 -9.90 27.89
CA LEU A 376 35.03 -9.40 27.36
C LEU A 376 35.30 -9.98 25.96
N SER A 377 35.82 -9.14 25.06
CA SER A 377 36.25 -9.50 23.70
C SER A 377 37.67 -8.99 23.43
N VAL A 378 38.43 -9.70 22.59
CA VAL A 378 39.84 -9.41 22.31
C VAL A 378 40.02 -8.94 20.86
N ASP A 379 40.74 -7.83 20.66
CA ASP A 379 41.21 -7.36 19.35
C ASP A 379 42.50 -8.09 18.96
N TYR A 380 42.34 -9.17 18.19
CA TYR A 380 43.47 -9.94 17.68
C TYR A 380 44.36 -9.13 16.72
N THR A 381 43.80 -8.19 15.97
CA THR A 381 44.56 -7.40 14.99
C THR A 381 45.51 -6.41 15.67
N GLY A 382 45.14 -5.92 16.84
CA GLY A 382 45.96 -5.04 17.66
C GLY A 382 47.24 -5.68 18.21
N PHE A 383 47.37 -7.02 18.21
CA PHE A 383 48.64 -7.67 18.56
C PHE A 383 49.70 -7.53 17.47
N VAL A 384 49.33 -7.30 16.20
CA VAL A 384 50.29 -7.26 15.09
C VAL A 384 51.41 -6.23 15.33
N PRO A 385 51.13 -4.97 15.72
CA PRO A 385 52.18 -4.02 16.12
C PRO A 385 53.06 -4.49 17.29
N HIS A 386 52.48 -5.15 18.31
CA HIS A 386 53.27 -5.70 19.42
C HIS A 386 54.19 -6.84 18.98
N LEU A 387 53.72 -7.71 18.09
CA LEU A 387 54.52 -8.78 17.50
C LEU A 387 55.72 -8.19 16.74
N VAL A 388 55.49 -7.13 15.95
CA VAL A 388 56.57 -6.42 15.24
C VAL A 388 57.62 -5.88 16.22
N GLU A 389 57.21 -5.18 17.28
CA GLU A 389 58.15 -4.64 18.27
C GLU A 389 58.83 -5.73 19.11
N ALA A 390 58.16 -6.85 19.36
CA ALA A 390 58.76 -8.00 20.05
C ALA A 390 59.82 -8.69 19.18
N VAL A 391 59.57 -8.86 17.87
CA VAL A 391 60.56 -9.39 16.92
C VAL A 391 61.78 -8.47 16.83
N LYS A 392 61.57 -7.14 16.77
CA LYS A 392 62.69 -6.17 16.82
C LYS A 392 63.50 -6.30 18.11
N THR A 393 62.82 -6.43 19.25
CA THR A 393 63.47 -6.64 20.55
C THR A 393 64.25 -7.95 20.58
N LEU A 394 63.69 -9.03 20.03
CA LEU A 394 64.35 -10.33 19.95
C LEU A 394 65.59 -10.26 19.06
N LYS A 395 65.52 -9.58 17.92
CA LYS A 395 66.67 -9.37 17.02
C LYS A 395 67.79 -8.59 17.70
N ALA A 396 67.46 -7.56 18.48
CA ALA A 396 68.45 -6.79 19.23
C ALA A 396 69.18 -7.66 20.28
N LYS A 397 68.45 -8.54 20.98
CA LYS A 397 69.04 -9.49 21.93
C LYS A 397 69.92 -10.54 21.22
N ASP A 398 69.50 -11.00 20.05
CA ASP A 398 70.28 -11.93 19.22
C ASP A 398 71.60 -11.28 18.76
N ASP A 399 71.56 -10.03 18.29
CA ASP A 399 72.76 -9.26 17.95
C ASP A 399 73.70 -9.06 19.14
N GLU A 400 73.15 -8.73 20.31
CA GLU A 400 73.92 -8.60 21.55
C GLU A 400 74.58 -9.93 21.95
N LEU A 401 73.86 -11.04 21.82
CA LEU A 401 74.36 -12.37 22.12
C LEU A 401 75.48 -12.77 21.17
N VAL A 402 75.32 -12.52 19.85
CA VAL A 402 76.34 -12.80 18.83
C VAL A 402 77.62 -12.00 19.10
N GLU A 403 77.49 -10.71 19.42
CA GLU A 403 78.66 -9.88 19.75
C GLU A 403 79.35 -10.30 21.05
N THR A 404 78.58 -10.74 22.04
CA THR A 404 79.13 -11.28 23.29
C THR A 404 79.92 -12.56 23.02
N LEU A 405 79.33 -13.51 22.28
CA LEU A 405 80.00 -14.75 21.88
C LEU A 405 81.25 -14.49 21.02
N ARG A 406 81.23 -13.46 20.17
CA ARG A 406 82.39 -13.07 19.37
C ARG A 406 83.54 -12.60 20.26
N ARG A 407 83.27 -11.72 21.23
CA ARG A 407 84.28 -11.23 22.18
C ARG A 407 84.85 -12.36 23.03
N GLU A 408 83.99 -13.25 23.52
CA GLU A 408 84.43 -14.43 24.29
C GLU A 408 85.34 -15.33 23.46
N ASN A 409 85.01 -15.57 22.18
CA ASN A 409 85.87 -16.33 21.28
C ASN A 409 87.23 -15.64 21.03
N GLU A 410 87.26 -14.32 20.85
CA GLU A 410 88.51 -13.56 20.70
C GLU A 410 89.40 -13.68 21.95
N VAL A 411 88.81 -13.61 23.15
CA VAL A 411 89.53 -13.80 24.42
C VAL A 411 90.05 -15.24 24.55
N LEU A 412 89.22 -16.24 24.25
CA LEU A 412 89.62 -17.65 24.29
C LEU A 412 90.75 -17.96 23.30
N GLN A 413 90.70 -17.40 22.09
CA GLN A 413 91.77 -17.51 21.11
C GLN A 413 93.08 -16.91 21.63
N ALA A 414 93.03 -15.71 22.23
CA ALA A 414 94.21 -15.08 22.83
C ALA A 414 94.80 -15.90 23.99
N GLN A 415 93.95 -16.51 24.82
CA GLN A 415 94.39 -17.42 25.89
C GLN A 415 95.04 -18.68 25.31
N LEU A 416 94.44 -19.27 24.26
CA LEU A 416 94.98 -20.45 23.58
C LEU A 416 96.37 -20.15 23.00
N ASP A 417 96.54 -19.02 22.31
CA ASP A 417 97.83 -18.58 21.77
C ASP A 417 98.89 -18.37 22.85
N ALA A 418 98.51 -17.81 24.01
CA ALA A 418 99.40 -17.62 25.14
C ALA A 418 99.86 -18.95 25.74
N VAL A 419 98.94 -19.92 25.87
CA VAL A 419 99.25 -21.28 26.34
C VAL A 419 100.16 -22.00 25.34
N LEU A 420 99.86 -21.93 24.04
CA LEU A 420 100.69 -22.51 23.00
C LEU A 420 102.11 -21.94 23.02
N LYS A 421 102.27 -20.61 23.11
CA LYS A 421 103.60 -19.98 23.28
C LYS A 421 104.36 -20.50 24.49
N ARG A 422 103.67 -20.71 25.62
CA ARG A 422 104.27 -21.24 26.85
C ARG A 422 104.69 -22.70 26.69
N ILE A 423 103.88 -23.52 26.01
CA ILE A 423 104.22 -24.91 25.67
C ILE A 423 105.46 -24.93 24.78
N THR A 424 105.48 -24.16 23.68
CA THR A 424 106.63 -24.11 22.76
C THR A 424 107.91 -23.64 23.47
N ALA A 425 107.81 -22.65 24.37
CA ALA A 425 108.94 -22.20 25.18
C ALA A 425 109.48 -23.31 26.11
N LEU A 426 108.57 -24.05 26.76
CA LEU A 426 108.94 -25.19 27.60
C LEU A 426 109.55 -26.34 26.79
N GLU A 427 109.00 -26.66 25.61
CA GLU A 427 109.55 -27.66 24.69
C GLU A 427 110.96 -27.28 24.19
N THR A 428 111.19 -26.00 23.92
CA THR A 428 112.50 -25.47 23.54
C THR A 428 113.51 -25.61 24.69
N GLN A 429 113.09 -25.29 25.92
CA GLN A 429 113.91 -25.48 27.12
C GLN A 429 114.21 -26.96 27.38
N LEU A 430 113.23 -27.85 27.21
CA LEU A 430 113.40 -29.29 27.40
C LEU A 430 114.41 -29.86 26.38
N SER A 431 114.27 -29.47 25.11
CA SER A 431 115.21 -29.84 24.03
C SER A 431 116.64 -29.37 24.33
N ALA A 432 116.79 -28.11 24.80
CA ALA A 432 118.10 -27.56 25.18
C ALA A 432 118.72 -28.31 26.37
N ASN A 433 117.92 -28.68 27.37
CA ASN A 433 118.38 -29.46 28.52
C ASN A 433 118.80 -30.88 28.12
N GLN A 434 118.05 -31.55 27.24
CA GLN A 434 118.41 -32.87 26.71
C GLN A 434 119.72 -32.85 25.92
N LEU A 435 119.98 -31.78 25.15
CA LEU A 435 121.26 -31.58 24.45
C LEU A 435 122.43 -31.30 25.41
N ALA A 436 122.19 -30.54 26.48
CA ALA A 436 123.19 -30.27 27.52
C ALA A 436 123.55 -31.51 28.35
N GLU A 437 122.61 -32.45 28.53
CA GLU A 437 122.87 -33.75 29.17
C GLU A 437 123.57 -34.73 28.22
N ALA A 438 123.28 -34.69 26.91
CA ALA A 438 123.94 -35.54 25.90
C ALA A 438 125.41 -35.17 25.67
N GLY A 439 125.79 -33.89 25.83
CA GLY A 439 127.18 -33.42 25.71
C GLY A 439 128.06 -33.65 26.96
N LYS A 440 127.52 -34.23 28.03
CA LYS A 440 128.23 -34.55 29.30
C LYS A 440 128.60 -36.03 29.45
N LYS A 441 128.36 -36.86 28.43
CA LYS A 441 128.90 -38.22 28.30
C LYS A 441 129.95 -38.23 27.20
#